data_AF-A0A151LNN7-F1
#
_entry.id   AF-A0A151LNN7-F1
#
_cell.length_a   1.000
_cell.length_b   1.000
_cell.length_c   1.000
_cell.angle_alpha   90.00
_cell.angle_beta   90.00
_cell.angle_gamma   90.00
#
_symmetry.space_group_name_H-M   'P 1'
#
loop_
_entity.id
_entity.type
_entity.pdbx_description
1 polymer ?
#
loop_
_entity_poly.entity_id
_entity_poly.type
_entity_poly.pdbx_seq_one_letter_code
_entity_poly.pdbx_strand_id
1 'polypeptide(L)'
;MVTKIKGKFKKGASNSKETGIRNKKNKKKNNNRKNNINENEESLIKKTNIMVIKKKGMNSEIKALSRDLVDLFNPYCAVFYIRKLKNLHELNKKLKELSYKYTVCMYIQNNKLLYSITSNYTKLSLTFSIQNYTTSTLIKSLYLKNVYCNFNKLKPLLILKNFNNTSNTEMSNYLIITQNILKNLYPSVNLNEDFMNKPRRVLLYCYNDTDQTIYFRQYATNLKKLSFKKILKEAYNEDMSGYNDVFNYLSTKLDGKHFNTDTISQMLEIGPRVSYKIFKITDQDKVIYSVTDKK
;
A
#
# COMPACT_ATOMS: atom_id res chain seq x y z
N MET A 1 -43.10 -5.71 -6.03
CA MET A 1 -43.70 -6.85 -6.76
C MET A 1 -42.91 -8.10 -6.43
N VAL A 2 -43.54 -9.03 -5.73
CA VAL A 2 -42.96 -10.30 -5.25
C VAL A 2 -43.61 -11.41 -6.06
N THR A 3 -42.82 -12.26 -6.70
CA THR A 3 -43.31 -13.48 -7.34
C THR A 3 -42.67 -14.70 -6.68
N LYS A 4 -43.51 -15.45 -5.95
CA LYS A 4 -43.23 -16.79 -5.40
C LYS A 4 -43.45 -17.82 -6.49
N ILE A 5 -42.53 -18.76 -6.67
CA ILE A 5 -42.78 -20.02 -7.37
C ILE A 5 -42.81 -21.15 -6.33
N LYS A 6 -43.95 -21.84 -6.27
CA LYS A 6 -44.22 -23.04 -5.48
C LYS A 6 -43.75 -24.27 -6.27
N GLY A 7 -43.01 -25.17 -5.61
CA GLY A 7 -42.85 -26.56 -6.03
C GLY A 7 -43.04 -27.48 -4.82
N LYS A 8 -44.02 -28.38 -4.88
CA LYS A 8 -44.33 -29.43 -3.89
C LYS A 8 -43.83 -30.79 -4.40
N PHE A 9 -43.79 -31.76 -3.47
CA PHE A 9 -43.59 -33.22 -3.57
C PHE A 9 -42.14 -33.69 -3.30
N LYS A 10 -41.86 -34.73 -2.49
CA LYS A 10 -42.65 -35.79 -1.83
C LYS A 10 -41.94 -36.22 -0.53
N LYS A 11 -42.71 -36.69 0.46
CA LYS A 11 -42.23 -37.40 1.67
C LYS A 11 -41.86 -38.84 1.31
N GLY A 12 -40.72 -39.31 1.81
CA GLY A 12 -40.37 -40.73 1.96
C GLY A 12 -39.57 -40.86 3.25
N ALA A 13 -40.09 -41.62 4.21
CA ALA A 13 -39.47 -41.89 5.50
C ALA A 13 -38.76 -43.24 5.44
N SER A 14 -37.52 -43.31 5.92
CA SER A 14 -36.91 -44.54 6.42
C SER A 14 -35.83 -44.19 7.45
N ASN A 15 -35.98 -44.79 8.63
CA ASN A 15 -35.13 -44.68 9.80
C ASN A 15 -33.69 -45.17 9.54
N SER A 16 -32.71 -44.42 10.04
CA SER A 16 -31.45 -45.00 10.55
C SER A 16 -30.82 -44.04 11.56
N LYS A 17 -31.00 -44.35 12.85
CA LYS A 17 -30.36 -43.69 13.99
C LYS A 17 -28.87 -44.05 14.00
N GLU A 18 -27.98 -43.30 13.35
CA GLU A 18 -26.53 -43.47 13.56
C GLU A 18 -25.61 -42.35 13.01
N THR A 19 -25.89 -41.07 13.26
CA THR A 19 -24.96 -39.98 12.84
C THR A 19 -24.84 -38.83 13.84
N GLY A 20 -24.79 -39.12 15.14
CA GLY A 20 -24.70 -38.11 16.20
C GLY A 20 -23.30 -37.61 16.59
N ILE A 21 -22.23 -38.33 16.23
CA ILE A 21 -20.90 -38.11 16.84
C ILE A 21 -19.86 -37.50 15.88
N ARG A 22 -19.97 -37.71 14.55
CA ARG A 22 -18.98 -37.19 13.59
C ARG A 22 -19.09 -35.68 13.28
N ASN A 23 -20.26 -35.05 13.49
CA ASN A 23 -20.46 -33.63 13.15
C ASN A 23 -20.00 -32.62 14.23
N LYS A 24 -19.66 -33.06 15.45
CA LYS A 24 -19.11 -32.16 16.49
C LYS A 24 -17.61 -31.90 16.36
N LYS A 25 -16.83 -32.82 15.76
CA LYS A 25 -15.37 -32.64 15.58
C LYS A 25 -15.02 -31.66 14.43
N ASN A 26 -15.81 -31.62 13.36
CA ASN A 26 -15.57 -30.69 12.23
C ASN A 26 -16.01 -29.24 12.51
N LYS A 27 -17.05 -29.02 13.35
CA LYS A 27 -17.42 -27.66 13.81
C LYS A 27 -16.37 -27.04 14.74
N LYS A 28 -15.75 -27.82 15.64
CA LYS A 28 -14.69 -27.33 16.53
C LYS A 28 -13.39 -26.96 15.77
N LYS A 29 -13.01 -27.73 14.74
CA LYS A 29 -11.82 -27.40 13.91
C LYS A 29 -12.00 -26.13 13.06
N ASN A 30 -13.22 -25.85 12.59
CA ASN A 30 -13.52 -24.60 11.85
C ASN A 30 -13.62 -23.38 12.77
N ASN A 31 -14.13 -23.52 13.99
CA ASN A 31 -14.15 -22.42 14.96
C ASN A 31 -12.74 -22.06 15.47
N ASN A 32 -11.86 -23.04 15.71
CA ASN A 32 -10.48 -22.74 16.10
C ASN A 32 -9.68 -22.07 14.97
N ARG A 33 -9.93 -22.40 13.70
CA ARG A 33 -9.34 -21.68 12.56
C ARG A 33 -9.89 -20.25 12.42
N LYS A 34 -11.19 -20.03 12.62
CA LYS A 34 -11.78 -18.67 12.63
C LYS A 34 -11.27 -17.82 13.80
N ASN A 35 -11.14 -18.40 14.99
CA ASN A 35 -10.63 -17.69 16.16
C ASN A 35 -9.13 -17.35 16.01
N ASN A 36 -8.31 -18.27 15.50
CA ASN A 36 -6.88 -17.99 15.23
C ASN A 36 -6.66 -16.98 14.08
N ILE A 37 -7.59 -16.88 13.12
CA ILE A 37 -7.57 -15.84 12.09
C ILE A 37 -7.95 -14.49 12.71
N ASN A 38 -8.97 -14.44 13.56
CA ASN A 38 -9.39 -13.22 14.24
C ASN A 38 -8.31 -12.69 15.21
N GLU A 39 -7.60 -13.52 15.96
CA GLU A 39 -6.53 -13.07 16.88
C GLU A 39 -5.29 -12.56 16.13
N ASN A 40 -4.94 -13.18 14.99
CA ASN A 40 -3.87 -12.68 14.12
C ASN A 40 -4.27 -11.40 13.39
N GLU A 41 -5.51 -11.28 12.93
CA GLU A 41 -6.05 -10.06 12.34
C GLU A 41 -6.14 -8.93 13.38
N GLU A 42 -6.62 -9.20 14.59
CA GLU A 42 -6.68 -8.23 15.69
C GLU A 42 -5.29 -7.76 16.14
N SER A 43 -4.30 -8.66 16.20
CA SER A 43 -2.92 -8.30 16.53
C SER A 43 -2.20 -7.57 15.39
N LEU A 44 -2.52 -7.86 14.13
CA LEU A 44 -2.13 -7.03 12.99
C LEU A 44 -2.76 -5.64 13.09
N ILE A 45 -4.07 -5.58 13.34
CA ILE A 45 -4.86 -4.34 13.40
C ILE A 45 -4.33 -3.42 14.51
N LYS A 46 -3.98 -3.96 15.69
CA LYS A 46 -3.34 -3.24 16.80
C LYS A 46 -1.99 -2.60 16.42
N LYS A 47 -1.34 -3.07 15.35
CA LYS A 47 -0.07 -2.53 14.82
C LYS A 47 -0.25 -1.74 13.52
N THR A 48 -1.45 -1.70 12.96
CA THR A 48 -1.69 -1.07 11.65
C THR A 48 -2.10 0.40 11.78
N ASN A 49 -1.52 1.26 10.95
CA ASN A 49 -2.03 2.61 10.75
C ASN A 49 -3.41 2.54 10.07
N ILE A 50 -4.19 3.61 10.15
CA ILE A 50 -5.49 3.66 9.49
C ILE A 50 -5.43 4.66 8.36
N MET A 51 -5.83 4.26 7.16
CA MET A 51 -5.94 5.13 6.00
C MET A 51 -7.41 5.34 5.63
N VAL A 52 -7.80 6.59 5.43
CA VAL A 52 -9.16 6.99 5.15
C VAL A 52 -9.21 7.74 3.83
N ILE A 53 -10.09 7.31 2.93
CA ILE A 53 -10.26 7.94 1.62
C ILE A 53 -11.67 8.53 1.52
N LYS A 54 -11.76 9.86 1.34
CA LYS A 54 -13.03 10.55 1.07
C LYS A 54 -13.37 10.46 -0.41
N LYS A 55 -14.33 9.61 -0.78
CA LYS A 55 -14.69 9.34 -2.19
C LYS A 55 -15.31 10.53 -2.93
N LYS A 56 -16.00 11.43 -2.24
CA LYS A 56 -16.74 12.54 -2.88
C LYS A 56 -15.77 13.53 -3.54
N GLY A 57 -15.96 13.78 -4.83
CA GLY A 57 -15.17 14.72 -5.63
C GLY A 57 -13.96 14.10 -6.34
N MET A 58 -13.64 12.82 -6.09
CA MET A 58 -12.50 12.15 -6.72
C MET A 58 -12.88 11.58 -8.10
N ASN A 59 -12.09 11.92 -9.12
CA ASN A 59 -12.14 11.27 -10.44
C ASN A 59 -11.51 9.86 -10.39
N SER A 60 -11.50 9.14 -11.52
CA SER A 60 -10.93 7.79 -11.64
C SER A 60 -9.42 7.77 -11.35
N GLU A 61 -8.68 8.78 -11.82
CA GLU A 61 -7.23 8.89 -11.66
C GLU A 61 -6.81 9.12 -10.21
N ILE A 62 -7.47 10.03 -9.50
CA ILE A 62 -7.23 10.28 -8.07
C ILE A 62 -7.59 9.04 -7.24
N LYS A 63 -8.63 8.28 -7.63
CA LYS A 63 -8.93 6.98 -7.01
C LYS A 63 -7.80 5.98 -7.26
N ALA A 64 -7.21 5.96 -8.46
CA ALA A 64 -6.07 5.10 -8.75
C ALA A 64 -4.85 5.49 -7.91
N LEU A 65 -4.50 6.77 -7.85
CA LEU A 65 -3.46 7.28 -6.96
C LEU A 65 -3.74 6.94 -5.49
N SER A 66 -4.99 7.04 -5.05
CA SER A 66 -5.34 6.72 -3.66
C SER A 66 -5.10 5.24 -3.34
N ARG A 67 -5.35 4.34 -4.30
CA ARG A 67 -5.02 2.92 -4.17
C ARG A 67 -3.51 2.69 -4.17
N ASP A 68 -2.79 3.39 -5.03
CA ASP A 68 -1.32 3.34 -5.07
C ASP A 68 -0.71 3.76 -3.72
N LEU A 69 -1.23 4.83 -3.11
CA LEU A 69 -0.78 5.29 -1.79
C LEU A 69 -1.18 4.34 -0.66
N VAL A 70 -2.35 3.70 -0.74
CA VAL A 70 -2.74 2.61 0.17
C VAL A 70 -1.74 1.47 0.12
N ASP A 71 -1.34 1.08 -1.09
CA ASP A 71 -0.41 -0.03 -1.32
C ASP A 71 0.99 0.22 -0.73
N LEU A 72 1.38 1.49 -0.52
CA LEU A 72 2.59 1.85 0.21
C LEU A 72 2.60 1.30 1.63
N PHE A 73 1.45 1.30 2.28
CA PHE A 73 1.34 0.95 3.69
C PHE A 73 0.95 -0.51 3.92
N ASN A 74 0.59 -1.26 2.88
CA ASN A 74 0.36 -2.69 3.01
C ASN A 74 1.63 -3.43 3.50
N PRO A 75 1.50 -4.46 4.37
CA PRO A 75 0.29 -4.92 5.07
C PRO A 75 -0.01 -4.17 6.40
N TYR A 76 0.72 -3.10 6.71
CA TYR A 76 0.68 -2.37 7.99
C TYR A 76 -0.42 -1.31 8.07
N CYS A 77 -1.45 -1.35 7.22
CA CYS A 77 -2.50 -0.34 7.22
C CYS A 77 -3.88 -0.89 6.85
N ALA A 78 -4.89 -0.48 7.62
CA ALA A 78 -6.29 -0.76 7.33
C ALA A 78 -6.93 0.43 6.59
N VAL A 79 -7.76 0.15 5.57
CA VAL A 79 -8.32 1.18 4.68
C VAL A 79 -9.82 1.33 4.88
N PHE A 80 -10.27 2.57 5.06
CA PHE A 80 -11.67 2.93 5.19
C PHE A 80 -12.05 3.97 4.15
N TYR A 81 -13.32 3.96 3.75
CA TYR A 81 -13.86 4.91 2.80
C TYR A 81 -14.98 5.72 3.44
N ILE A 82 -14.89 7.05 3.34
CA ILE A 82 -15.91 7.96 3.88
C ILE A 82 -16.55 8.80 2.76
N ARG A 83 -17.79 9.25 2.99
CA ARG A 83 -18.51 10.14 2.06
C ARG A 83 -18.27 11.61 2.37
N LYS A 84 -18.28 11.99 3.66
CA LYS A 84 -18.10 13.37 4.15
C LYS A 84 -16.97 13.40 5.17
N LEU A 85 -16.22 14.51 5.23
CA LEU A 85 -15.08 14.65 6.15
C LEU A 85 -15.51 14.62 7.62
N LYS A 86 -16.71 15.13 7.94
CA LYS A 86 -17.30 15.07 9.30
C LYS A 86 -17.38 13.63 9.85
N ASN A 87 -17.54 12.63 8.97
CA ASN A 87 -17.63 11.22 9.37
C ASN A 87 -16.28 10.67 9.85
N LEU A 88 -15.16 11.36 9.61
CA LEU A 88 -13.85 10.96 10.12
C LEU A 88 -13.82 10.98 11.65
N HIS A 89 -14.47 11.97 12.29
CA HIS A 89 -14.55 12.05 13.74
C HIS A 89 -15.32 10.86 14.33
N GLU A 90 -16.47 10.52 13.72
CA GLU A 90 -17.27 9.36 14.13
C GLU A 90 -16.49 8.05 13.95
N LEU A 91 -15.78 7.91 12.83
CA LEU A 91 -14.92 6.76 12.56
C LEU A 91 -13.81 6.65 13.61
N ASN A 92 -13.11 7.74 13.90
CA ASN A 92 -12.05 7.76 14.91
C ASN A 92 -12.58 7.42 16.31
N LYS A 93 -13.82 7.82 16.64
CA LYS A 93 -14.48 7.45 17.91
C LYS A 93 -14.74 5.94 17.98
N LYS A 94 -15.21 5.32 16.90
CA LYS A 94 -15.44 3.87 16.81
C LYS A 94 -14.15 3.07 16.87
N LEU A 95 -13.08 3.58 16.27
CA LEU A 95 -11.79 2.88 16.18
C LEU A 95 -10.87 3.15 17.38
N LYS A 96 -11.30 3.95 18.36
CA LYS A 96 -10.49 4.36 19.52
C LYS A 96 -9.89 3.17 20.27
N GLU A 97 -10.61 2.05 20.33
CA GLU A 97 -10.20 0.82 21.00
C GLU A 97 -9.02 0.11 20.30
N LEU A 98 -8.82 0.35 19.00
CA LEU A 98 -7.79 -0.32 18.20
C LEU A 98 -6.38 0.21 18.43
N SER A 99 -6.21 1.28 19.23
CA SER A 99 -4.90 1.82 19.66
C SER A 99 -3.89 2.03 18.52
N TYR A 100 -4.36 2.53 17.37
CA TYR A 100 -3.56 2.74 16.17
C TYR A 100 -2.78 4.07 16.21
N LYS A 101 -1.55 4.08 15.67
CA LYS A 101 -0.61 5.21 15.81
C LYS A 101 -0.99 6.43 14.95
N TYR A 102 -1.25 6.20 13.67
CA TYR A 102 -1.56 7.27 12.72
C TYR A 102 -2.89 7.08 12.01
N THR A 103 -3.59 8.20 11.80
CA THR A 103 -4.67 8.34 10.83
C THR A 103 -4.12 9.07 9.61
N VAL A 104 -4.13 8.41 8.46
CA VAL A 104 -3.83 9.00 7.16
C VAL A 104 -5.14 9.28 6.44
N CYS A 105 -5.34 10.47 5.90
CA CYS A 105 -6.59 10.86 5.25
C CYS A 105 -6.32 11.51 3.89
N MET A 106 -6.96 10.99 2.84
CA MET A 106 -6.96 11.57 1.50
C MET A 106 -8.32 12.17 1.17
N TYR A 107 -8.33 13.43 0.78
CA TYR A 107 -9.56 14.14 0.44
C TYR A 107 -9.32 15.32 -0.49
N ILE A 108 -10.38 15.71 -1.21
CA ILE A 108 -10.41 16.94 -1.99
C ILE A 108 -11.18 18.00 -1.21
N GLN A 109 -10.59 19.19 -1.16
CA GLN A 109 -11.17 20.40 -0.58
C GLN A 109 -10.68 21.62 -1.38
N ASN A 110 -11.58 22.53 -1.74
CA ASN A 110 -11.27 23.75 -2.49
C ASN A 110 -10.41 23.48 -3.75
N ASN A 111 -10.79 22.46 -4.53
CA ASN A 111 -10.06 21.98 -5.71
C ASN A 111 -8.60 21.52 -5.47
N LYS A 112 -8.17 21.40 -4.22
CA LYS A 112 -6.86 20.85 -3.84
C LYS A 112 -7.00 19.41 -3.39
N LEU A 113 -6.11 18.55 -3.86
CA LEU A 113 -5.97 17.18 -3.34
C LEU A 113 -5.05 17.23 -2.12
N LEU A 114 -5.61 16.88 -0.96
CA LEU A 114 -4.92 16.94 0.33
C LEU A 114 -4.65 15.54 0.86
N TYR A 115 -3.46 15.36 1.42
CA TYR A 115 -2.97 14.15 2.06
C TYR A 115 -2.53 14.51 3.48
N SER A 116 -3.34 14.13 4.48
CA SER A 116 -3.13 14.47 5.89
C SER A 116 -2.70 13.24 6.68
N ILE A 117 -1.72 13.40 7.56
CA ILE A 117 -1.21 12.37 8.48
C ILE A 117 -1.34 12.94 9.89
N THR A 118 -2.12 12.29 10.73
CA THR A 118 -2.38 12.72 12.10
C THR A 118 -1.97 11.64 13.09
N SER A 119 -1.13 11.99 14.05
CA SER A 119 -0.81 11.14 15.20
C SER A 119 -2.01 11.08 16.14
N ASN A 120 -2.47 9.87 16.47
CA ASN A 120 -3.63 9.73 17.35
C ASN A 120 -3.27 9.96 18.83
N TYR A 121 -1.98 9.81 19.18
CA TYR A 121 -1.47 10.04 20.52
C TYR A 121 -1.20 11.52 20.77
N THR A 122 -0.37 12.16 19.93
CA THR A 122 0.05 13.55 20.15
C THR A 122 -0.89 14.59 19.54
N LYS A 123 -1.80 14.17 18.65
CA LYS A 123 -2.65 15.06 17.82
C LYS A 123 -1.89 15.99 16.87
N LEU A 124 -0.59 15.79 16.74
CA LEU A 124 0.22 16.43 15.70
C LEU A 124 -0.26 15.94 14.32
N SER A 125 -0.61 16.89 13.45
CA SER A 125 -1.07 16.63 12.08
C SER A 125 -0.21 17.37 11.06
N LEU A 126 0.18 16.65 10.03
CA LEU A 126 0.86 17.16 8.85
C LEU A 126 -0.03 16.96 7.64
N THR A 127 -0.35 18.04 6.96
CA THR A 127 -1.14 18.02 5.72
C THR A 127 -0.29 18.48 4.56
N PHE A 128 -0.19 17.63 3.55
CA PHE A 128 0.40 17.94 2.27
C PHE A 128 -0.69 18.30 1.26
N SER A 129 -0.36 19.23 0.36
CA SER A 129 -1.07 19.41 -0.90
C SER A 129 -0.31 18.69 -2.00
N ILE A 130 -1.00 17.79 -2.70
CA ILE A 130 -0.45 17.08 -3.87
C ILE A 130 -0.53 18.02 -5.07
N GLN A 131 0.62 18.38 -5.62
CA GLN A 131 0.73 19.29 -6.78
C GLN A 131 0.63 18.51 -8.09
N ASN A 132 1.49 17.49 -8.24
CA ASN A 132 1.58 16.67 -9.44
C ASN A 132 1.74 15.21 -9.03
N TYR A 133 1.17 14.31 -9.83
CA TYR A 133 1.31 12.88 -9.58
C TYR A 133 1.34 12.08 -10.88
N THR A 134 1.88 10.88 -10.78
CA THR A 134 1.82 9.85 -11.81
C THR A 134 1.48 8.53 -11.16
N THR A 135 0.44 7.86 -11.64
CA THR A 135 -0.04 6.59 -11.09
C THR A 135 0.99 5.47 -11.30
N SER A 136 0.98 4.47 -10.43
CA SER A 136 1.89 3.34 -10.53
C SER A 136 1.70 2.58 -11.83
N THR A 137 0.46 2.48 -12.34
CA THR A 137 0.16 1.78 -13.61
C THR A 137 0.98 2.35 -14.77
N LEU A 138 1.05 3.68 -14.90
CA LEU A 138 1.81 4.31 -15.99
C LEU A 138 3.31 4.09 -15.82
N ILE A 139 3.84 4.27 -14.60
CA ILE A 139 5.26 4.02 -14.29
C ILE A 139 5.63 2.55 -14.57
N LYS A 140 4.81 1.60 -14.10
CA LYS A 140 5.01 0.16 -14.33
C LYS A 140 5.05 -0.18 -15.82
N SER A 141 4.19 0.45 -16.62
CA SER A 141 4.16 0.23 -18.08
C SER A 141 5.46 0.67 -18.78
N LEU A 142 6.15 1.67 -18.22
CA LEU A 142 7.42 2.20 -18.74
C LEU A 142 8.62 1.38 -18.25
N TYR A 143 8.70 1.08 -16.94
CA TYR A 143 9.92 0.58 -16.32
C TYR A 143 9.89 -0.89 -15.88
N LEU A 144 8.71 -1.53 -15.81
CA LEU A 144 8.54 -2.90 -15.28
C LEU A 144 7.98 -3.89 -16.31
N LYS A 145 8.23 -3.64 -17.61
CA LYS A 145 7.91 -4.62 -18.66
C LYS A 145 8.55 -5.96 -18.28
N ASN A 146 7.72 -6.99 -18.07
CA ASN A 146 8.11 -8.38 -17.75
C ASN A 146 8.65 -8.65 -16.32
N VAL A 147 8.36 -7.81 -15.32
CA VAL A 147 8.72 -8.08 -13.92
C VAL A 147 7.49 -8.39 -13.08
N TYR A 148 7.35 -9.66 -12.68
CA TYR A 148 6.28 -10.10 -11.78
C TYR A 148 6.81 -10.22 -10.34
N CYS A 149 6.62 -9.17 -9.53
CA CYS A 149 6.91 -9.22 -8.10
C CYS A 149 5.91 -8.37 -7.32
N ASN A 150 5.35 -8.94 -6.23
CA ASN A 150 4.44 -8.23 -5.35
C ASN A 150 5.24 -7.46 -4.28
N PHE A 151 5.60 -6.22 -4.60
CA PHE A 151 6.40 -5.35 -3.72
C PHE A 151 5.66 -4.90 -2.46
N ASN A 152 4.32 -4.97 -2.45
CA ASN A 152 3.51 -4.44 -1.36
C ASN A 152 3.67 -5.25 -0.06
N LYS A 153 4.18 -6.48 -0.14
CA LYS A 153 4.47 -7.30 1.04
C LYS A 153 5.84 -7.04 1.64
N LEU A 154 6.70 -6.29 0.95
CA LEU A 154 8.06 -6.00 1.40
C LEU A 154 8.06 -4.84 2.37
N LYS A 155 8.80 -4.99 3.48
CA LYS A 155 9.05 -3.92 4.43
C LYS A 155 9.79 -2.77 3.73
N PRO A 156 9.28 -1.52 3.77
CA PRO A 156 9.88 -0.42 3.03
C PRO A 156 11.09 0.19 3.74
N LEU A 157 12.18 0.45 3.02
CA LEU A 157 13.27 1.32 3.47
C LEU A 157 12.90 2.78 3.18
N LEU A 158 12.76 3.59 4.21
CA LEU A 158 12.53 5.03 4.08
C LEU A 158 13.86 5.78 3.92
N ILE A 159 13.96 6.60 2.88
CA ILE A 159 15.06 7.53 2.65
C ILE A 159 14.50 8.94 2.59
N LEU A 160 15.02 9.82 3.45
CA LEU A 160 14.69 11.24 3.51
C LEU A 160 15.92 12.03 3.05
N LYS A 161 15.89 12.55 1.83
CA LYS A 161 16.98 13.29 1.20
C LYS A 161 16.75 14.80 1.27
N ASN A 162 17.80 15.55 1.57
CA ASN A 162 17.84 17.01 1.58
C ASN A 162 16.93 17.73 2.59
N PHE A 163 16.31 17.03 3.54
CA PHE A 163 15.44 17.66 4.54
C PHE A 163 16.18 18.57 5.56
N ASN A 164 17.50 18.48 5.62
CA ASN A 164 18.35 19.33 6.47
C ASN A 164 19.09 20.41 5.66
N ASN A 165 18.86 20.49 4.34
CA ASN A 165 19.58 21.37 3.44
C ASN A 165 18.66 22.49 2.96
N THR A 166 18.24 23.34 3.90
CA THR A 166 17.42 24.52 3.61
C THR A 166 18.11 25.78 4.11
N SER A 167 18.08 26.82 3.29
CA SER A 167 18.56 28.16 3.65
C SER A 167 17.59 28.90 4.57
N ASN A 168 16.33 28.47 4.64
CA ASN A 168 15.29 29.09 5.47
C ASN A 168 15.21 28.40 6.85
N THR A 169 15.58 29.13 7.89
CA THR A 169 15.60 28.65 9.28
C THR A 169 14.22 28.27 9.81
N GLU A 170 13.16 29.00 9.45
CA GLU A 170 11.79 28.65 9.85
C GLU A 170 11.33 27.34 9.17
N MET A 171 11.62 27.19 7.88
CA MET A 171 11.30 25.98 7.12
C MET A 171 12.04 24.76 7.67
N SER A 172 13.28 24.94 8.14
CA SER A 172 14.06 23.87 8.78
C SER A 172 13.31 23.19 9.92
N ASN A 173 12.65 23.97 10.78
CA ASN A 173 11.86 23.44 11.89
C ASN A 173 10.67 22.60 11.40
N TYR A 174 9.97 23.05 10.36
CA TYR A 174 8.85 22.31 9.76
C TYR A 174 9.30 21.03 9.05
N LEU A 175 10.49 21.04 8.45
CA LEU A 175 11.09 19.85 7.85
C LEU A 175 11.51 18.84 8.92
N ILE A 176 12.04 19.26 10.06
CA ILE A 176 12.32 18.35 11.20
C ILE A 176 11.04 17.67 11.68
N ILE A 177 9.95 18.43 11.86
CA ILE A 177 8.63 17.88 12.22
C ILE A 177 8.18 16.86 11.17
N THR A 178 8.30 17.23 9.89
CA THR A 178 7.92 16.37 8.76
C THR A 178 8.72 15.07 8.75
N GLN A 179 10.04 15.14 8.93
CA GLN A 179 10.92 13.96 9.00
C GLN A 179 10.51 13.03 10.14
N ASN A 180 10.21 13.58 11.33
CA ASN A 180 9.83 12.80 12.49
C ASN A 180 8.48 12.09 12.28
N ILE A 181 7.51 12.74 11.64
CA ILE A 181 6.24 12.10 11.29
C ILE A 181 6.46 10.98 10.27
N LEU A 182 7.21 11.23 9.19
CA LEU A 182 7.47 10.22 8.15
C LEU A 182 8.24 9.01 8.69
N LYS A 183 9.30 9.23 9.49
CA LYS A 183 10.08 8.15 10.14
C LYS A 183 9.20 7.26 11.01
N ASN A 184 8.25 7.87 11.72
CA ASN A 184 7.37 7.15 12.62
C ASN A 184 6.19 6.46 11.94
N LEU A 185 5.84 6.89 10.72
CA LEU A 185 4.73 6.36 9.95
C LEU A 185 5.04 4.97 9.37
N TYR A 186 6.29 4.73 8.98
CA TYR A 186 6.76 3.45 8.43
C TYR A 186 7.38 2.55 9.50
N PRO A 187 7.34 1.22 9.34
CA PRO A 187 7.99 0.31 10.29
C PRO A 187 9.51 0.52 10.28
N SER A 188 10.13 0.48 11.47
CA SER A 188 11.59 0.55 11.61
C SER A 188 12.25 -0.66 10.97
N VAL A 189 13.35 -0.47 10.24
CA VAL A 189 14.01 -1.55 9.49
C VAL A 189 15.42 -1.79 10.02
N ASN A 190 15.78 -3.07 10.21
CA ASN A 190 17.12 -3.48 10.62
C ASN A 190 17.95 -3.82 9.39
N LEU A 191 18.99 -3.04 9.10
CA LEU A 191 19.83 -3.22 7.91
C LEU A 191 20.47 -4.62 7.79
N ASN A 192 20.77 -5.26 8.92
CA ASN A 192 21.46 -6.55 8.92
C ASN A 192 20.48 -7.72 8.71
N GLU A 193 19.30 -7.67 9.34
CA GLU A 193 18.32 -8.77 9.33
C GLU A 193 17.34 -8.68 8.15
N ASP A 194 16.89 -7.47 7.81
CA ASP A 194 15.84 -7.26 6.81
C ASP A 194 16.38 -7.17 5.37
N PHE A 195 17.69 -6.94 5.16
CA PHE A 195 18.22 -6.54 3.84
C PHE A 195 19.28 -7.43 3.20
N MET A 196 19.75 -8.51 3.83
CA MET A 196 20.71 -9.43 3.19
C MET A 196 20.03 -10.27 2.08
N ASN A 197 20.48 -10.11 0.82
CA ASN A 197 20.14 -10.92 -0.36
C ASN A 197 18.64 -11.07 -0.74
N LYS A 198 17.75 -10.21 -0.24
CA LYS A 198 16.31 -10.19 -0.56
C LYS A 198 15.92 -9.00 -1.45
N PRO A 199 14.84 -9.11 -2.25
CA PRO A 199 14.27 -7.97 -2.96
C PRO A 199 13.80 -6.91 -1.97
N ARG A 200 13.97 -5.64 -2.32
CA ARG A 200 13.75 -4.50 -1.40
C ARG A 200 12.74 -3.54 -2.00
N ARG A 201 11.92 -2.92 -1.14
CA ARG A 201 11.08 -1.77 -1.47
C ARG A 201 11.71 -0.53 -0.83
N VAL A 202 11.96 0.51 -1.62
CA VAL A 202 12.56 1.77 -1.15
C VAL A 202 11.58 2.90 -1.40
N LEU A 203 11.35 3.71 -0.36
CA LEU A 203 10.54 4.92 -0.39
C LEU A 203 11.49 6.11 -0.28
N LEU A 204 11.56 6.93 -1.32
CA LEU A 204 12.42 8.11 -1.35
C LEU A 204 11.56 9.36 -1.29
N TYR A 205 11.76 10.16 -0.24
CA TYR A 205 11.33 11.54 -0.19
C TYR A 205 12.55 12.45 -0.38
N CYS A 206 12.48 13.38 -1.31
CA CYS A 206 13.55 14.34 -1.58
C CYS A 206 12.99 15.74 -1.51
N TYR A 207 13.46 16.54 -0.56
CA TYR A 207 13.12 17.96 -0.48
C TYR A 207 13.95 18.77 -1.48
N ASN A 208 13.32 19.76 -2.10
CA ASN A 208 13.97 20.76 -2.94
C ASN A 208 13.79 22.15 -2.31
N ASP A 209 14.90 22.81 -2.00
CA ASP A 209 14.87 24.12 -1.33
C ASP A 209 14.40 25.24 -2.25
N THR A 210 14.60 25.12 -3.57
CA THR A 210 14.29 26.21 -4.51
C THR A 210 12.79 26.46 -4.66
N ASP A 211 11.98 25.40 -4.70
CA ASP A 211 10.53 25.49 -4.89
C ASP A 211 9.72 24.97 -3.69
N GLN A 212 10.42 24.54 -2.63
CA GLN A 212 9.87 23.97 -1.40
C GLN A 212 9.01 22.72 -1.66
N THR A 213 9.27 22.01 -2.76
CA THR A 213 8.56 20.78 -3.12
C THR A 213 9.27 19.56 -2.53
N ILE A 214 8.49 18.61 -2.03
CA ILE A 214 8.96 17.29 -1.62
C ILE A 214 8.57 16.29 -2.71
N TYR A 215 9.55 15.77 -3.41
CA TYR A 215 9.37 14.73 -4.41
C TYR A 215 9.38 13.35 -3.76
N PHE A 216 8.35 12.57 -4.03
CA PHE A 216 8.23 11.19 -3.62
C PHE A 216 8.36 10.25 -4.81
N ARG A 217 9.19 9.23 -4.64
CA ARG A 217 9.38 8.14 -5.60
C ARG A 217 9.52 6.82 -4.86
N GLN A 218 9.11 5.76 -5.55
CA GLN A 218 9.20 4.40 -5.04
C GLN A 218 10.01 3.52 -5.97
N TYR A 219 10.95 2.78 -5.39
CA TYR A 219 11.82 1.86 -6.11
C TYR A 219 11.73 0.45 -5.54
N ALA A 220 12.03 -0.53 -6.40
CA ALA A 220 12.33 -1.88 -6.01
C ALA A 220 13.78 -2.22 -6.41
N THR A 221 14.50 -2.92 -5.54
CA THR A 221 15.91 -3.28 -5.77
C THR A 221 16.12 -4.77 -5.51
N ASN A 222 17.30 -5.28 -5.90
CA ASN A 222 17.68 -6.70 -5.73
C ASN A 222 16.65 -7.65 -6.35
N LEU A 223 16.17 -7.26 -7.52
CA LEU A 223 15.28 -8.08 -8.31
C LEU A 223 16.11 -9.19 -8.92
N LYS A 224 15.98 -10.41 -8.41
CA LYS A 224 16.36 -11.58 -9.20
C LYS A 224 15.42 -11.57 -10.40
N LYS A 225 15.93 -11.22 -11.59
CA LYS A 225 15.26 -11.57 -12.85
C LYS A 225 14.92 -13.06 -12.73
N LEU A 226 13.70 -13.47 -13.06
CA LEU A 226 13.31 -14.88 -13.09
C LEU A 226 14.42 -15.65 -13.77
N SER A 227 15.11 -16.53 -13.02
CA SER A 227 16.18 -17.31 -13.61
C SER A 227 15.56 -18.19 -14.69
N PHE A 228 16.26 -18.34 -15.81
CA PHE A 228 15.87 -19.20 -16.92
C PHE A 228 15.30 -20.56 -16.46
N LYS A 229 15.83 -21.13 -15.36
CA LYS A 229 15.33 -22.33 -14.68
C LYS A 229 13.85 -22.31 -14.26
N LYS A 230 13.30 -21.17 -13.84
CA LYS A 230 11.89 -21.06 -13.40
C LYS A 230 10.94 -20.92 -14.59
N ILE A 231 11.37 -20.23 -15.64
CA ILE A 231 10.67 -20.18 -16.95
C ILE A 231 10.69 -21.57 -17.59
N LEU A 232 11.82 -22.29 -17.51
CA LEU A 232 11.94 -23.67 -17.95
C LEU A 232 10.95 -24.59 -17.23
N LYS A 233 10.88 -24.48 -15.89
CA LYS A 233 10.01 -25.32 -15.07
C LYS A 233 8.52 -25.05 -15.29
N GLU A 234 8.15 -23.81 -15.64
CA GLU A 234 6.78 -23.46 -16.03
C GLU A 234 6.47 -23.96 -17.46
N ALA A 235 7.41 -23.85 -18.40
CA ALA A 235 7.25 -24.35 -19.77
C ALA A 235 7.19 -25.89 -19.87
N TYR A 236 7.82 -26.62 -18.94
CA TYR A 236 7.77 -28.08 -18.88
C TYR A 236 6.58 -28.63 -18.05
N ASN A 237 5.76 -27.78 -17.44
CA ASN A 237 4.62 -28.19 -16.60
C ASN A 237 3.24 -28.01 -17.29
N GLU A 238 3.19 -27.51 -18.52
CA GLU A 238 1.98 -27.46 -19.35
C GLU A 238 2.07 -28.53 -20.46
N ASP A 239 0.95 -29.18 -20.80
CA ASP A 239 0.90 -30.22 -21.84
C ASP A 239 1.30 -29.65 -23.21
N MET A 240 2.44 -30.09 -23.73
CA MET A 240 3.08 -29.60 -24.96
C MET A 240 2.56 -30.26 -26.25
N SER A 241 1.32 -30.74 -26.27
CA SER A 241 0.76 -31.53 -27.39
C SER A 241 0.52 -30.73 -28.68
N GLY A 242 0.78 -29.41 -28.70
CA GLY A 242 0.56 -28.53 -29.85
C GLY A 242 1.77 -27.76 -30.37
N TYR A 243 2.96 -27.88 -29.77
CA TYR A 243 4.13 -27.08 -30.15
C TYR A 243 5.34 -27.96 -30.46
N ASN A 244 5.55 -28.24 -31.74
CA ASN A 244 6.59 -29.16 -32.22
C ASN A 244 8.02 -28.62 -32.13
N ASP A 245 8.23 -27.37 -31.70
CA ASP A 245 9.60 -26.87 -31.57
C ASP A 245 9.76 -25.82 -30.46
N VAL A 246 10.29 -26.29 -29.33
CA VAL A 246 10.70 -25.47 -28.17
C VAL A 246 11.75 -24.43 -28.59
N PHE A 247 12.54 -24.74 -29.63
CA PHE A 247 13.58 -23.86 -30.16
C PHE A 247 12.96 -22.61 -30.82
N ASN A 248 11.89 -22.74 -31.61
CA ASN A 248 11.22 -21.60 -32.24
C ASN A 248 10.54 -20.67 -31.24
N TYR A 249 9.97 -21.22 -30.15
CA TYR A 249 9.39 -20.42 -29.06
C TYR A 249 10.45 -19.62 -28.28
N LEU A 250 11.60 -20.23 -28.02
CA LEU A 250 12.72 -19.59 -27.32
C LEU A 250 13.45 -18.57 -28.21
N SER A 251 13.68 -18.90 -29.49
CA SER A 251 14.42 -18.05 -30.44
C SER A 251 13.69 -16.74 -30.74
N THR A 252 12.36 -16.78 -30.88
CA THR A 252 11.54 -15.58 -31.10
C THR A 252 11.43 -14.67 -29.87
N LYS A 253 11.70 -15.17 -28.66
CA LYS A 253 11.64 -14.40 -27.39
C LYS A 253 13.01 -14.02 -26.80
N LEU A 254 14.10 -14.68 -27.20
CA LEU A 254 15.43 -14.49 -26.62
C LEU A 254 16.37 -13.60 -27.45
N ASP A 255 16.01 -13.22 -28.68
CA ASP A 255 16.81 -12.33 -29.54
C ASP A 255 16.72 -10.83 -29.19
N GLY A 256 16.70 -10.53 -27.89
CA GLY A 256 16.98 -9.21 -27.34
C GLY A 256 18.28 -9.25 -26.55
N LYS A 257 19.40 -9.02 -27.25
CA LYS A 257 20.76 -8.89 -26.69
C LYS A 257 20.76 -8.13 -25.33
N HIS A 258 21.37 -8.76 -24.32
CA HIS A 258 21.84 -8.25 -23.00
C HIS A 258 21.33 -9.04 -21.77
N PHE A 259 21.78 -10.29 -21.66
CA PHE A 259 22.02 -10.93 -20.36
C PHE A 259 23.53 -11.09 -20.17
N ASN A 260 24.21 -9.98 -19.90
CA ASN A 260 25.54 -10.02 -19.31
C ASN A 260 25.59 -9.06 -18.12
N THR A 261 26.39 -9.48 -17.13
CA THR A 261 26.73 -8.87 -15.83
C THR A 261 25.72 -9.04 -14.70
N ASP A 262 26.03 -9.99 -13.81
CA ASP A 262 25.76 -9.86 -12.38
C ASP A 262 26.30 -8.51 -11.85
N THR A 263 25.72 -8.00 -10.77
CA THR A 263 26.14 -6.81 -10.00
C THR A 263 25.95 -5.41 -10.58
N ILE A 264 24.76 -5.10 -11.12
CA ILE A 264 24.19 -3.78 -10.86
C ILE A 264 22.88 -4.01 -10.12
N SER A 265 22.80 -3.53 -8.89
CA SER A 265 21.57 -3.36 -8.13
C SER A 265 20.68 -2.35 -8.86
N GLN A 266 20.15 -2.72 -10.03
CA GLN A 266 19.26 -1.88 -10.80
C GLN A 266 18.03 -1.60 -9.94
N MET A 267 17.91 -0.35 -9.48
CA MET A 267 16.71 0.14 -8.82
C MET A 267 15.68 0.36 -9.92
N LEU A 268 14.61 -0.45 -9.93
CA LEU A 268 13.49 -0.23 -10.83
C LEU A 268 12.47 0.67 -10.15
N GLU A 269 12.06 1.71 -10.83
CA GLU A 269 10.99 2.56 -10.34
C GLU A 269 9.64 1.85 -10.50
N ILE A 270 8.87 1.78 -9.41
CA ILE A 270 7.61 1.02 -9.38
C ILE A 270 6.38 1.93 -9.22
N GLY A 271 6.61 3.22 -8.95
CA GLY A 271 5.58 4.24 -8.75
C GLY A 271 4.79 4.05 -7.45
N PRO A 272 3.95 5.03 -7.07
CA PRO A 272 3.63 6.24 -7.83
C PRO A 272 4.73 7.32 -7.72
N ARG A 273 4.68 8.32 -8.60
CA ARG A 273 5.42 9.59 -8.42
C ARG A 273 4.48 10.61 -7.84
N VAL A 274 4.88 11.31 -6.79
CA VAL A 274 4.05 12.35 -6.17
C VAL A 274 4.91 13.54 -5.78
N SER A 275 4.43 14.74 -6.08
CA SER A 275 5.04 16.00 -5.64
C SER A 275 4.15 16.62 -4.57
N TYR A 276 4.72 16.80 -3.38
CA TYR A 276 4.02 17.34 -2.22
C TYR A 276 4.52 18.75 -1.90
N LYS A 277 3.61 19.62 -1.46
CA LYS A 277 3.95 20.83 -0.70
C LYS A 277 3.35 20.74 0.69
N ILE A 278 4.09 21.18 1.70
CA ILE A 278 3.54 21.30 3.06
C ILE A 278 2.42 22.34 2.98
N PHE A 279 1.20 21.94 3.32
CA PHE A 279 0.03 22.80 3.27
C PHE A 279 -0.34 23.32 4.66
N LYS A 280 -0.30 22.45 5.67
CA LYS A 280 -0.67 22.80 7.05
C LYS A 280 0.02 21.87 8.05
N ILE A 281 0.51 22.42 9.15
CA ILE A 281 0.93 21.67 10.34
C ILE A 281 0.13 22.17 11.53
N THR A 282 -0.45 21.24 12.28
CA THR A 282 -1.19 21.56 13.51
C THR A 282 -0.71 20.69 14.66
N ASP A 283 -0.63 21.25 15.86
CA ASP A 283 -0.41 20.49 17.09
C ASP A 283 -1.55 20.77 18.05
N GLN A 284 -2.20 19.70 18.52
CA GLN A 284 -3.40 19.80 19.39
C GLN A 284 -4.42 20.83 18.87
N ASP A 285 -4.71 20.76 17.56
CA ASP A 285 -5.61 21.66 16.81
C ASP A 285 -5.13 23.12 16.65
N LYS A 286 -4.03 23.53 17.29
CA LYS A 286 -3.38 24.84 17.04
C LYS A 286 -2.60 24.79 15.74
N VAL A 287 -2.77 25.79 14.89
CA VAL A 287 -2.06 25.90 13.61
C VAL A 287 -0.65 26.44 13.86
N ILE A 288 0.36 25.62 13.58
CA ILE A 288 1.77 26.01 13.66
C ILE A 288 2.25 26.56 12.32
N TYR A 289 1.77 25.97 11.23
CA TYR A 289 2.08 26.39 9.87
C TYR A 289 0.86 26.22 8.99
N SER A 290 0.63 27.17 8.09
CA SER A 290 -0.33 27.02 7.01
C SER A 290 0.08 27.87 5.82
N VAL A 291 -0.04 27.32 4.62
CA VAL A 291 0.01 28.12 3.40
C VAL A 291 -1.31 28.88 3.31
N THR A 292 -1.28 30.17 3.65
CA THR A 292 -2.39 31.08 3.33
C THR A 292 -2.36 31.35 1.84
N ASP A 293 -3.41 30.96 1.13
CA ASP A 293 -3.64 31.49 -0.21
C ASP A 293 -3.84 33.00 -0.05
N LYS A 294 -2.88 33.81 -0.49
CA LYS A 294 -3.17 35.22 -0.78
C LYS A 294 -4.27 35.17 -1.85
N LYS A 295 -5.50 35.51 -1.44
CA LYS A 295 -6.63 35.71 -2.33
C LYS A 295 -6.30 36.78 -3.35
#